data_AF-A0A524M754-F1
#
_entry.id   AF-A0A524M754-F1
#
_cell.length_a   1.000
_cell.length_b   1.000
_cell.length_c   1.000
_cell.angle_alpha   90.00
_cell.angle_beta   90.00
_cell.angle_gamma   90.00
#
_symmetry.space_group_name_H-M   'P 1'
#
loop_
_entity.id
_entity.type
_entity.pdbx_description
1 polymer ?
#
loop_
_entity_poly.entity_id
_entity_poly.type
_entity_poly.pdbx_seq_one_letter_code
_entity_poly.pdbx_strand_id
1 'polypeptide(L)' 'MRLLRGVITGGGIAAFFFFSWILELLWNSILFEQLGLVPTAVTYWQAAGLWFFVIILFAWVGIGNPSGFGSKWRKHC' A
#
# COMPACT_ATOMS: atom_id res chain seq x y z
N MET A 1 -13.50 -16.97 -12.09
CA MET A 1 -13.33 -15.59 -11.59
C MET A 1 -13.17 -15.46 -10.07
N ARG A 2 -13.61 -16.43 -9.22
CA ARG A 2 -13.44 -16.35 -7.76
C ARG A 2 -12.01 -16.69 -7.26
N LEU A 3 -11.31 -17.63 -7.91
CA LEU A 3 -9.95 -18.05 -7.51
C LEU A 3 -8.88 -16.97 -7.75
N LEU A 4 -8.93 -16.28 -8.90
CA LEU A 4 -8.03 -15.15 -9.21
C LEU A 4 -8.15 -14.01 -8.21
N ARG A 5 -9.38 -13.68 -7.77
CA ARG A 5 -9.59 -12.68 -6.72
C ARG A 5 -8.98 -13.11 -5.38
N GLY A 6 -9.12 -14.38 -5.00
CA GLY A 6 -8.52 -14.93 -3.77
C GLY A 6 -6.99 -14.86 -3.74
N VAL A 7 -6.35 -15.18 -4.87
CA VAL A 7 -4.89 -15.08 -5.02
C VAL A 7 -4.41 -13.63 -5.01
N ILE A 8 -5.15 -12.71 -5.65
CA ILE A 8 -4.82 -11.27 -5.64
C ILE A 8 -5.00 -10.68 -4.23
N THR A 9 -6.05 -11.07 -3.50
CA THR A 9 -6.25 -10.61 -2.12
C THR A 9 -5.26 -11.23 -1.13
N GLY A 10 -4.88 -12.51 -1.31
CA GLY A 10 -3.88 -13.16 -0.46
C GLY A 10 -2.47 -12.65 -0.73
N GLY A 11 -2.12 -12.42 -2.00
CA GLY A 11 -0.84 -11.87 -2.42
C GLY A 11 -0.62 -10.45 -1.91
N GLY A 12 -1.65 -9.60 -1.92
CA GLY A 12 -1.57 -8.24 -1.38
C GLY A 12 -1.25 -8.21 0.12
N ILE A 13 -1.85 -9.12 0.90
CA ILE A 13 -1.61 -9.23 2.34
C ILE A 13 -0.19 -9.72 2.62
N ALA A 14 0.27 -10.75 1.91
CA ALA A 14 1.63 -11.26 2.06
C ALA A 14 2.69 -10.22 1.66
N ALA A 15 2.45 -9.51 0.54
CA ALA A 15 3.31 -8.42 0.09
C ALA A 15 3.36 -7.28 1.11
N PHE A 16 2.23 -6.93 1.74
CA PHE A 16 2.18 -5.90 2.78
C PHE A 16 3.11 -6.24 3.96
N PHE A 17 3.04 -7.47 4.50
CA PHE A 17 3.87 -7.89 5.62
C PHE A 17 5.35 -7.99 5.24
N PHE A 18 5.64 -8.53 4.06
CA PHE A 18 7.02 -8.62 3.56
C PHE A 18 7.65 -7.23 3.37
N PHE A 19 6.92 -6.28 2.77
CA PHE A 19 7.38 -4.90 2.63
C PHE A 19 7.52 -4.19 3.97
N SER A 20 6.63 -4.45 4.93
CA SER A 20 6.75 -3.88 6.30
C SER A 20 8.06 -4.29 6.97
N TRP A 21 8.50 -5.53 6.78
CA TRP A 21 9.78 -6.01 7.30
C TRP A 21 10.98 -5.33 6.62
N ILE A 22 10.95 -5.18 5.29
CA ILE A 22 11.99 -4.45 4.55
C ILE A 22 12.07 -2.99 5.01
N LEU A 23 10.91 -2.35 5.20
CA LEU A 23 10.85 -0.97 5.67
C LEU A 23 11.38 -0.82 7.10
N GLU A 24 11.11 -1.76 8.00
CA GLU A 24 11.72 -1.78 9.33
C GLU A 24 13.25 -1.79 9.26
N LEU A 25 13.83 -2.71 8.48
CA LEU A 25 15.29 -2.80 8.32
C LEU A 25 15.87 -1.52 7.71
N LEU A 26 15.24 -1.01 6.66
CA LEU A 26 15.68 0.21 5.97
C LEU A 26 15.59 1.43 6.88
N TRP A 27 14.49 1.58 7.60
CA TRP A 27 14.25 2.74 8.45
C TRP A 27 15.17 2.72 9.67
N ASN A 28 15.46 1.56 10.24
CA ASN A 28 16.47 1.42 11.29
C ASN A 28 17.88 1.71 10.78
N SER A 29 18.25 1.20 9.60
CA SER A 29 19.56 1.51 9.02
C SER A 29 19.73 3.00 8.71
N ILE A 30 18.70 3.66 8.17
CA ILE A 30 18.81 5.08 7.80
C ILE A 30 18.59 6.00 9.01
N LEU A 31 17.43 5.93 9.66
CA LEU A 31 17.07 6.93 10.69
C LEU A 31 17.78 6.71 12.02
N PHE A 32 18.06 5.45 12.39
CA PHE A 32 18.69 5.14 13.67
C PHE A 32 20.21 5.06 13.53
N GLU A 33 20.74 4.23 12.62
CA GLU A 33 22.19 4.03 12.50
C GLU A 33 22.90 5.18 11.78
N GLN A 34 22.39 5.60 10.62
CA GLN A 34 23.10 6.56 9.76
C GLN A 34 22.89 8.01 10.21
N LEU A 35 21.64 8.38 10.51
CA LEU A 35 21.25 9.76 10.78
C LEU A 35 21.13 10.09 12.28
N GLY A 36 20.99 9.08 13.15
CA GLY A 36 20.74 9.28 14.59
C GLY A 36 19.54 10.18 14.89
N LEU A 37 18.60 10.28 13.95
CA LEU A 37 17.50 11.24 13.95
C LEU A 37 16.39 10.85 14.93
N VAL A 38 16.30 9.55 15.23
CA VAL A 38 15.31 8.99 16.14
C VAL A 38 16.07 8.30 17.28
N PRO A 39 15.78 8.62 18.56
CA PRO A 39 16.50 8.07 19.71
C PRO A 39 16.21 6.57 19.94
N THR A 40 15.24 6.01 19.24
CA THR A 40 14.78 4.63 19.41
C THR A 40 14.59 3.96 18.06
N ALA A 41 15.07 2.72 17.93
CA ALA A 41 14.80 1.88 16.76
C ALA A 41 13.29 1.73 16.52
N VAL A 42 12.89 1.83 15.26
CA VAL A 42 11.50 1.63 14.84
C VAL A 42 11.19 0.14 14.93
N THR A 43 10.14 -0.19 15.68
CA THR A 43 9.65 -1.57 15.81
C THR A 43 8.85 -1.99 14.60
N TYR A 44 8.83 -3.29 14.28
CA TYR A 44 8.03 -3.86 13.18
C TYR A 44 6.60 -3.33 13.10
N TRP A 45 5.89 -3.26 14.23
CA TRP A 45 4.51 -2.77 14.29
C TRP A 45 4.38 -1.29 13.92
N GLN A 46 5.38 -0.47 14.26
CA GLN A 46 5.40 0.94 13.87
C GLN A 46 5.69 1.11 12.39
N ALA A 47 6.65 0.35 11.84
CA ALA A 47 6.94 0.35 10.40
C ALA A 47 5.73 -0.11 9.59
N ALA A 48 5.07 -1.20 10.01
CA ALA A 48 3.85 -1.70 9.39
C ALA A 48 2.70 -0.67 9.50
N GLY A 49 2.55 0.00 10.64
CA GLY A 49 1.54 1.04 10.84
C GLY A 49 1.76 2.25 9.94
N LEU A 50 2.99 2.79 9.88
CA LEU A 50 3.38 3.87 8.96
C LEU A 50 3.14 3.48 7.51
N TRP A 51 3.55 2.27 7.14
CA TRP A 51 3.32 1.74 5.79
C TRP A 51 1.84 1.63 5.44
N PHE A 52 1.01 1.19 6.38
CA PHE A 52 -0.45 1.15 6.22
C PHE A 52 -1.05 2.56 6.03
N PHE A 53 -0.60 3.55 6.81
CA PHE A 53 -1.04 4.93 6.63
C PHE A 53 -0.65 5.49 5.26
N VAL A 54 0.57 5.20 4.79
CA VAL A 54 1.00 5.56 3.42
C VAL A 54 0.06 4.94 2.39
N ILE A 55 -0.25 3.64 2.48
CA ILE A 55 -1.17 2.98 1.56
C ILE A 55 -2.55 3.67 1.59
N ILE A 56 -3.10 3.99 2.76
CA ILE A 56 -4.40 4.68 2.85
C ILE A 56 -4.35 6.07 2.21
N LEU A 57 -3.30 6.86 2.48
CA LEU A 57 -3.14 8.20 1.93
C LEU A 57 -3.06 8.18 0.40
N PHE A 58 -2.36 7.19 -0.16
CA PHE A 58 -2.21 7.03 -1.61
C PHE A 58 -3.31 6.18 -2.26
N ALA A 59 -4.12 5.45 -1.48
CA ALA A 59 -5.24 4.66 -2.00
C ALA A 59 -6.30 5.55 -2.69
N TRP A 60 -6.43 6.81 -2.27
CA TRP A 60 -7.34 7.78 -2.88
C TRP A 60 -6.78 8.43 -4.17
N VAL A 61 -5.46 8.41 -4.37
CA VAL A 61 -4.81 8.98 -5.58
C VAL A 61 -5.14 8.17 -6.85
N GLY A 62 -5.81 7.01 -6.71
CA GLY A 62 -6.37 6.21 -7.81
C GLY A 62 -7.76 6.63 -8.32
N ILE A 63 -8.39 7.70 -7.83
CA ILE A 63 -9.63 8.26 -8.41
C ILE A 63 -9.28 9.05 -9.69
N GLY A 64 -8.96 8.29 -10.74
CA GLY A 64 -8.74 8.76 -12.10
C GLY A 64 -9.43 7.89 -13.13
N ASN A 65 -10.53 7.22 -12.76
CA ASN A 65 -11.30 6.40 -13.69
C ASN A 65 -12.74 6.93 -13.87
N PRO A 66 -12.97 7.84 -14.82
CA PRO A 66 -14.31 8.10 -15.33
C PRO A 66 -14.70 7.04 -16.39
N SER A 67 -14.56 5.73 -16.13
CA SER A 67 -15.09 4.71 -17.07
C SER A 67 -16.58 4.43 -16.87
N GLY A 68 -17.37 5.46 -16.56
CA GLY A 68 -18.82 5.36 -16.36
C GLY A 68 -19.67 6.23 -17.29
N PHE A 69 -19.05 7.09 -18.12
CA PHE A 69 -19.76 7.98 -19.03
C PHE A 69 -19.59 7.47 -20.47
N GLY A 70 -20.46 6.57 -20.94
CA GLY A 70 -20.39 6.20 -22.37
C GLY A 70 -21.22 5.04 -22.89
N SER A 71 -21.95 4.26 -22.07
CA SER A 71 -22.73 3.12 -22.62
C SER A 71 -24.21 3.42 -22.90
N LYS A 72 -24.69 4.66 -22.67
CA LYS A 72 -26.13 4.98 -22.74
C LYS A 72 -26.56 5.90 -23.88
N TRP A 73 -25.81 5.96 -24.98
CA TRP A 73 -26.14 6.81 -26.15
C TRP A 73 -26.24 6.06 -27.49
N ARG A 74 -26.64 4.78 -27.46
CA ARG A 74 -26.82 4.00 -28.70
C ARG A 74 -28.09 3.15 -28.71
N LYS A 75 -29.25 3.77 -28.41
CA LYS A 75 -30.55 3.09 -28.55
C LYS A 75 -31.68 3.90 -29.21
N HIS A 76 -31.47 5.13 -29.68
CA HIS A 76 -32.52 5.93 -30.36
C HIS A 76 -32.01 6.59 -31.65
N CYS A 77 -31.65 5.77 -32.64
CA CYS A 77 -31.79 6.07 -34.07
C CYS A 77 -32.29 4.80 -34.74
#